data_AF-A0A3M1SDE6-F1
#
_entry.id   AF-A0A3M1SDE6-F1
#
_cell.length_a   1.000
_cell.length_b   1.000
_cell.length_c   1.000
_cell.angle_alpha   90.00
_cell.angle_beta   90.00
_cell.angle_gamma   90.00
#
_symmetry.space_group_name_H-M   'P 1'
#
loop_
_entity.id
_entity.type
_entity.pdbx_description
1 polymer ?
#
loop_
_entity_poly.entity_id
_entity_poly.type
_entity_poly.pdbx_seq_one_letter_code
_entity_poly.pdbx_strand_id
1 'polypeptide(L)'
;MEDRGFLKKRILTYCLLVVFIFGMASCTKDQCVFFHDKEIRGYVLEAQTGEPIEGAVVVAAWALTQVPGEGFGGYARIIETVTDKDGKFVIPSWWSFKPWKLCSVMYGNGAKIIIYKPGYE
;
A
#
# COMPACT_ATOMS: atom_id res chain seq x y z
N MET A 1 29.52 10.50 -48.68
CA MET A 1 28.43 9.52 -48.47
C MET A 1 28.72 8.71 -47.20
N GLU A 2 29.11 9.37 -46.11
CA GLU A 2 29.75 8.74 -44.93
C GLU A 2 29.03 9.06 -43.61
N ASP A 3 28.03 9.95 -43.63
CA ASP A 3 27.38 10.50 -42.44
C ASP A 3 26.20 9.64 -41.92
N ARG A 4 25.61 8.80 -42.80
CA ARG A 4 24.45 7.97 -42.44
C ARG A 4 24.78 6.85 -41.47
N GLY A 5 26.02 6.38 -41.44
CA GLY A 5 26.47 5.33 -40.50
C GLY A 5 26.68 5.88 -39.09
N PHE A 6 27.21 7.10 -38.99
CA PHE A 6 27.48 7.77 -37.73
C PHE A 6 26.19 8.20 -37.01
N LEU A 7 25.24 8.77 -37.77
CA LEU A 7 23.93 9.17 -37.23
C LEU A 7 23.11 7.96 -36.74
N LYS A 8 23.12 6.84 -37.47
CA LYS A 8 22.44 5.59 -37.06
C LYS A 8 23.02 5.01 -35.77
N LYS A 9 24.35 5.04 -35.60
CA LYS A 9 25.02 4.59 -34.37
C LYS A 9 24.63 5.47 -33.18
N ARG A 10 24.62 6.80 -33.33
CA ARG A 10 24.20 7.72 -32.27
C ARG A 10 22.74 7.55 -31.88
N ILE A 11 21.84 7.43 -32.87
CA ILE A 11 20.41 7.15 -32.63
C ILE A 11 20.24 5.82 -31.89
N LEU A 12 20.92 4.75 -32.34
CA LEU A 12 20.87 3.45 -31.67
C LEU A 12 21.40 3.53 -30.22
N THR A 13 22.49 4.25 -29.99
CA THR A 13 23.03 4.47 -28.64
C THR A 13 22.05 5.26 -27.76
N TYR A 14 21.41 6.32 -28.28
CA TYR A 14 20.39 7.05 -27.53
C TYR A 14 19.16 6.18 -27.23
N CYS A 15 18.69 5.38 -28.20
CA CYS A 15 17.61 4.42 -27.98
C CYS A 15 17.99 3.40 -26.89
N LEU A 16 19.20 2.86 -26.90
CA LEU A 16 19.70 1.94 -25.88
C LEU A 16 19.79 2.61 -24.49
N LEU A 17 20.26 3.86 -24.42
CA LEU A 17 20.30 4.61 -23.15
C LEU A 17 18.91 4.90 -22.59
N VAL A 18 17.94 5.25 -23.44
CA VAL A 18 16.54 5.46 -23.03
C VAL A 18 15.95 4.15 -22.51
N VAL A 19 16.13 3.03 -23.23
CA VAL A 19 15.67 1.71 -22.80
C VAL A 19 16.33 1.29 -21.47
N PHE A 20 17.62 1.60 -21.28
CA PHE A 20 18.33 1.32 -20.03
C PHE A 20 17.81 2.15 -18.84
N ILE A 21 17.54 3.44 -19.06
CA ILE A 21 16.94 4.33 -18.05
C ILE A 21 15.54 3.86 -17.66
N PHE A 22 14.71 3.46 -18.63
CA PHE A 22 13.38 2.90 -18.36
C PHE A 22 13.44 1.48 -17.75
N GLY A 23 14.48 0.70 -18.04
CA GLY A 23 14.68 -0.65 -17.48
C GLY A 23 15.01 -0.65 -15.99
N MET A 24 15.70 0.38 -15.47
CA MET A 24 16.02 0.50 -14.05
C MET A 24 14.83 0.95 -13.17
N ALA A 25 13.71 1.35 -13.76
CA ALA A 25 12.50 1.71 -13.00
C ALA A 25 11.69 0.50 -12.50
N SER A 26 12.08 -0.74 -12.87
CA SER A 26 11.24 -1.93 -12.67
C SER A 26 11.48 -2.71 -11.37
N CYS A 27 12.24 -2.17 -10.41
CA CYS A 27 12.40 -2.80 -9.09
C CYS A 27 12.13 -1.81 -7.94
N THR A 28 10.93 -1.23 -7.93
CA THR A 28 10.35 -0.69 -6.70
C THR A 28 8.98 -1.34 -6.55
N LYS A 29 8.90 -2.41 -5.75
CA LYS A 29 7.60 -3.04 -5.41
C LYS A 29 6.69 -2.10 -4.60
N ASP A 30 7.22 -0.98 -4.14
CA ASP A 30 6.49 0.04 -3.39
C ASP A 30 6.26 1.26 -4.26
N GLN A 31 5.14 1.23 -4.98
CA GLN A 31 4.69 2.34 -5.82
C GLN A 31 4.53 3.60 -4.96
N CYS A 32 5.43 4.57 -5.11
CA CYS A 32 5.50 5.77 -4.26
C CYS A 32 4.32 6.76 -4.45
N VAL A 33 3.33 6.44 -5.29
CA VAL A 33 2.17 7.31 -5.57
C VAL A 33 0.87 6.55 -5.80
N PHE A 34 0.92 5.23 -5.99
CA PHE A 34 -0.27 4.38 -6.16
C PHE A 34 -0.29 3.37 -5.01
N PHE A 35 -1.34 3.41 -4.21
CA PHE A 35 -1.51 2.49 -3.09
C PHE A 35 -2.78 1.71 -3.28
N HIS A 36 -2.75 0.43 -2.93
CA HIS A 36 -3.93 -0.41 -2.98
C HIS A 36 -3.82 -1.53 -1.95
N ASP A 37 -4.97 -2.08 -1.56
CA ASP A 37 -5.03 -3.35 -0.85
C ASP A 37 -6.31 -4.11 -1.22
N LYS A 38 -6.29 -5.42 -1.00
CA LYS A 38 -7.43 -6.30 -1.19
C LYS A 38 -8.42 -6.14 -0.04
N GLU A 39 -9.60 -6.70 -0.25
CA GLU A 39 -10.63 -6.77 0.77
C GLU A 39 -10.13 -7.62 1.96
N ILE A 40 -10.42 -7.17 3.17
CA ILE A 40 -10.12 -7.89 4.42
C ILE A 40 -11.44 -8.30 5.04
N ARG A 41 -11.57 -9.59 5.33
CA ARG A 41 -12.71 -10.18 6.06
C ARG A 41 -12.20 -10.84 7.32
N GLY A 42 -12.95 -10.70 8.40
CA GLY A 42 -12.58 -11.33 9.67
C GLY A 42 -13.74 -11.37 10.65
N TYR A 43 -13.41 -11.91 11.83
CA TYR A 43 -14.31 -12.06 12.95
C TYR A 43 -13.61 -11.49 14.19
N VAL A 44 -14.37 -10.86 15.08
CA VAL A 44 -13.92 -10.50 16.43
C VAL A 44 -14.63 -11.42 17.40
N LEU A 45 -13.84 -12.19 18.15
CA LEU A 45 -14.32 -13.20 19.09
C LEU A 45 -13.78 -12.89 20.49
N GLU A 46 -14.56 -13.28 21.48
CA GLU A 46 -14.14 -13.35 22.88
C GLU A 46 -13.09 -14.46 23.04
N ALA A 47 -11.99 -14.20 23.76
CA ALA A 47 -10.82 -15.08 23.75
C ALA A 47 -11.00 -16.37 24.58
N GLN A 48 -11.84 -16.34 25.61
CA GLN A 48 -12.11 -17.41 26.54
C GLN A 48 -13.27 -18.28 26.06
N THR A 49 -14.36 -17.68 25.56
CA THR A 49 -15.59 -18.38 25.16
C THR A 49 -15.63 -18.67 23.66
N GLY A 50 -14.90 -17.89 22.84
CA GLY A 50 -14.99 -17.94 21.39
C GLY A 50 -16.28 -17.34 20.84
N GLU A 51 -17.10 -16.69 21.69
CA GLU A 51 -18.35 -16.07 21.26
C GLU A 51 -18.10 -14.82 20.41
N PRO A 52 -18.95 -14.56 19.40
CA PRO A 52 -18.82 -13.38 18.57
C PRO A 52 -19.06 -12.09 19.37
N ILE A 53 -18.21 -11.08 19.13
CA ILE A 53 -18.38 -9.75 19.73
C ILE A 53 -19.06 -8.84 18.73
N GLU A 54 -20.34 -8.52 18.98
CA GLU A 54 -21.09 -7.51 18.23
C GLU A 54 -20.64 -6.10 18.61
N GLY A 55 -20.60 -5.19 17.63
CA GLY A 55 -20.38 -3.77 17.88
C GLY A 55 -18.96 -3.42 18.33
N ALA A 56 -17.97 -4.24 17.98
CA ALA A 56 -16.55 -3.91 18.10
C ALA A 56 -16.13 -3.04 16.92
N VAL A 57 -15.40 -1.98 17.18
CA VAL A 57 -14.81 -1.11 16.16
C VAL A 57 -13.53 -1.76 15.65
N VAL A 58 -13.41 -1.91 14.33
CA VAL A 58 -12.23 -2.44 13.67
C VAL A 58 -11.67 -1.38 12.73
N VAL A 59 -10.43 -0.99 12.96
CA VAL A 59 -9.70 0.00 12.14
C VAL A 59 -8.57 -0.70 11.41
N ALA A 60 -8.54 -0.55 10.08
CA ALA A 60 -7.37 -0.86 9.27
C ALA A 60 -6.66 0.43 8.87
N ALA A 61 -5.37 0.52 9.23
CA ALA A 61 -4.53 1.66 8.92
C ALA A 61 -3.32 1.23 8.09
N TRP A 62 -3.18 1.78 6.88
CA TRP A 62 -2.04 1.57 6.00
C TRP A 62 -1.06 2.70 6.18
N ALA A 63 -0.11 2.53 7.10
CA ALA A 63 0.92 3.51 7.38
C ALA A 63 1.93 3.58 6.23
N LEU A 64 2.49 4.76 6.04
CA LEU A 64 3.55 5.03 5.09
C LEU A 64 4.84 5.33 5.83
N THR A 65 5.95 4.91 5.26
CA THR A 65 7.30 5.27 5.68
C THR A 65 7.93 6.16 4.63
N GLN A 66 8.48 7.29 5.06
CA GLN A 66 9.21 8.22 4.19
C GLN A 66 10.62 7.69 3.92
N VAL A 67 11.06 7.82 2.67
CA VAL A 67 12.37 7.40 2.18
C VAL A 67 13.04 8.59 1.47
N PRO A 68 14.34 8.85 1.67
CA PRO A 68 15.22 8.24 2.68
C PRO A 68 14.86 8.71 4.11
N GLY A 69 15.26 7.95 5.12
CA GLY A 69 15.19 8.37 6.53
C GLY A 69 14.17 7.65 7.41
N GLU A 70 13.42 6.69 6.87
CA GLU A 70 12.48 5.81 7.58
C GLU A 70 11.49 6.52 8.53
N GLY A 71 11.23 7.80 8.28
CA GLY A 71 10.32 8.61 9.08
C GLY A 71 8.86 8.25 8.84
N PHE A 72 7.98 8.72 9.72
CA PHE A 72 6.54 8.54 9.53
C PHE A 72 6.05 9.34 8.31
N GLY A 73 5.61 8.64 7.27
CA GLY A 73 5.12 9.19 6.01
C GLY A 73 3.61 9.47 6.00
N GLY A 74 2.90 9.30 7.11
CA GLY A 74 1.44 9.42 7.18
C GLY A 74 0.71 8.11 6.88
N TYR A 75 -0.50 8.20 6.34
CA TYR A 75 -1.32 7.03 5.97
C TYR A 75 -1.71 7.09 4.50
N ALA A 76 -1.66 5.93 3.83
CA ALA A 76 -2.25 5.74 2.51
C ALA A 76 -3.78 5.72 2.63
N ARG A 77 -4.30 5.03 3.64
CA ARG A 77 -5.73 4.95 3.95
C ARG A 77 -5.94 4.57 5.41
N ILE A 78 -7.09 4.96 5.94
CA ILE A 78 -7.66 4.45 7.19
C ILE A 78 -9.11 4.10 6.86
N ILE A 79 -9.53 2.89 7.21
CA ILE A 79 -10.93 2.46 7.10
C ILE A 79 -11.34 1.92 8.45
N GLU A 80 -12.52 2.36 8.89
CA GLU A 80 -13.17 1.89 10.11
C GLU A 80 -14.44 1.14 9.74
N THR A 81 -14.72 0.08 10.48
CA THR A 81 -15.96 -0.69 10.38
C THR A 81 -16.37 -1.19 11.76
N VAL A 82 -17.60 -1.66 11.88
CA VAL A 82 -18.17 -2.18 13.13
C VAL A 82 -18.63 -3.61 12.90
N THR A 83 -18.34 -4.50 13.85
CA THR A 83 -18.76 -5.90 13.75
C THR A 83 -20.28 -6.06 13.87
N ASP A 84 -20.82 -6.99 13.10
CA ASP A 84 -22.23 -7.38 13.18
C ASP A 84 -22.50 -8.33 14.36
N LYS A 85 -23.77 -8.77 14.51
CA LYS A 85 -24.23 -9.72 15.53
C LYS A 85 -23.50 -11.07 15.53
N ASP A 86 -22.87 -11.45 14.42
CA ASP A 86 -22.08 -12.68 14.30
C ASP A 86 -20.57 -12.38 14.47
N GLY A 87 -20.22 -11.17 14.93
CA GLY A 87 -18.85 -10.71 15.15
C GLY A 87 -18.08 -10.43 13.85
N LYS A 88 -18.74 -10.45 12.69
CA LYS A 88 -18.07 -10.32 11.38
C LYS A 88 -17.81 -8.87 11.05
N PHE A 89 -16.70 -8.64 10.35
CA PHE A 89 -16.44 -7.36 9.71
C PHE A 89 -15.91 -7.54 8.28
N VAL A 90 -16.13 -6.50 7.48
CA VAL A 90 -15.57 -6.39 6.13
C VAL A 90 -14.94 -5.02 5.98
N ILE A 91 -13.69 -5.00 5.50
CA ILE A 91 -13.00 -3.80 5.06
C ILE A 91 -12.84 -3.92 3.55
N PRO A 92 -13.48 -3.05 2.76
CA PRO A 92 -13.51 -3.19 1.31
C PRO A 92 -12.11 -3.06 0.70
N SER A 93 -11.91 -3.71 -0.45
CA SER A 93 -10.73 -3.46 -1.27
C SER A 93 -10.68 -2.00 -1.69
N TRP A 94 -9.47 -1.50 -1.89
CA TRP A 94 -9.31 -0.10 -2.22
C TRP A 94 -8.05 0.17 -3.02
N TRP A 95 -8.07 1.32 -3.69
CA TRP A 95 -6.89 1.92 -4.29
C TRP A 95 -6.94 3.44 -4.11
N SER A 96 -5.78 4.10 -4.23
CA SER A 96 -5.64 5.55 -4.14
C SER A 96 -4.42 6.01 -4.92
N PHE A 97 -4.56 7.11 -5.65
CA PHE A 97 -3.44 7.86 -6.22
C PHE A 97 -3.12 9.07 -5.33
N LYS A 98 -1.87 9.21 -4.88
CA LYS A 98 -1.39 10.30 -4.02
C LYS A 98 -0.06 10.85 -4.54
N PRO A 99 -0.09 11.77 -5.53
CA PRO A 99 1.12 12.29 -6.16
C PRO A 99 2.04 13.04 -5.18
N TRP A 100 1.48 13.65 -4.11
CA TRP A 100 2.26 14.33 -3.07
C TRP A 100 2.95 13.40 -2.07
N LYS A 101 2.79 12.07 -2.20
CA LYS A 101 3.48 11.07 -1.37
C LYS A 101 4.69 10.45 -2.06
N LEU A 102 5.23 11.14 -3.07
CA LEU A 102 6.54 10.85 -3.66
C LEU A 102 7.56 10.54 -2.54
N CYS A 103 8.30 9.46 -2.73
CA CYS A 103 9.26 8.92 -1.77
C CYS A 103 8.65 8.40 -0.46
N SER A 104 7.39 7.96 -0.45
CA SER A 104 6.82 7.19 0.66
C SER A 104 6.47 5.78 0.19
N VAL A 105 6.76 4.78 1.03
CA VAL A 105 6.45 3.37 0.79
C VAL A 105 5.48 2.85 1.84
N MET A 106 4.77 1.76 1.56
CA MET A 106 3.90 1.14 2.56
C MET A 106 4.74 0.57 3.70
N TYR A 107 4.37 0.86 4.94
CA TYR A 107 5.04 0.29 6.11
C TYR A 107 4.53 -1.13 6.35
N GLY A 108 5.44 -2.12 6.28
CA GLY A 108 5.11 -3.53 6.44
C GLY A 108 4.31 -4.11 5.27
N ASN A 109 3.68 -5.27 5.49
CA ASN A 109 3.02 -6.06 4.44
C ASN A 109 1.50 -5.85 4.35
N GLY A 110 0.97 -4.69 4.77
CA GLY A 110 -0.46 -4.38 4.67
C GLY A 110 -0.98 -3.49 5.80
N ALA A 111 -2.27 -3.62 6.10
CA ALA A 111 -2.91 -2.87 7.17
C ALA A 111 -2.39 -3.25 8.55
N LYS A 112 -2.15 -2.25 9.41
CA LYS A 112 -2.21 -2.44 10.86
C LYS A 112 -3.67 -2.49 11.29
N ILE A 113 -4.10 -3.59 11.90
CA ILE A 113 -5.45 -3.75 12.44
C ILE A 113 -5.45 -3.33 13.90
N ILE A 114 -6.43 -2.51 14.28
CA ILE A 114 -6.71 -2.09 15.65
C ILE A 114 -8.17 -2.43 15.93
N ILE A 115 -8.44 -3.08 17.05
CA ILE A 115 -9.79 -3.48 17.47
C ILE A 115 -10.09 -2.78 18.79
N TYR A 116 -11.28 -2.22 18.93
CA TYR A 116 -11.72 -1.54 20.14
C TYR A 116 -13.16 -1.91 20.48
N LYS A 117 -13.38 -2.28 21.74
CA LYS A 117 -14.70 -2.48 22.33
C LYS A 117 -14.64 -2.02 23.80
N PRO A 118 -15.55 -1.13 24.26
CA PRO A 118 -15.61 -0.79 25.67
C PRO A 118 -15.78 -2.04 26.54
N GLY A 119 -14.95 -2.19 27.59
CA GLY A 119 -14.95 -3.35 28.47
C GLY A 119 -13.99 -4.48 28.06
N TYR A 120 -13.24 -4.30 26.97
CA TYR A 120 -12.18 -5.21 26.53
C TYR A 120 -10.82 -4.49 26.56
N GLU A 121 -9.75 -5.26 26.76
CA GLU A 121 -8.36 -4.79 26.68
C GLU A 121 -7.80 -4.89 25.25
#